data_AF-A0A3D0Y1R3-F1
#
_entry.id   AF-A0A3D0Y1R3-F1
#
_cell.length_a   1.000
_cell.length_b   1.000
_cell.length_c   1.000
_cell.angle_alpha   90.00
_cell.angle_beta   90.00
_cell.angle_gamma   90.00
#
_symmetry.space_group_name_H-M   'P 1'
#
loop_
_entity.id
_entity.type
_entity.pdbx_description
1 polymer ?
#
loop_
_entity_poly.entity_id
_entity_poly.type
_entity_poly.pdbx_seq_one_letter_code
_entity_poly.pdbx_strand_id
1 'polypeptide(L)'
;MDKPNILHKSAVHPMLAILPDYLKDHNNYEKIQRAILDAGATRHSHNEIVEWSACKHCQQKQHDRAEFIRKLGFINGAQYMAWKKVQDQIGSMKRVRLSKYNSK
;
A
#
# COMPACT_ATOMS: atom_id res chain seq x y z
N MET A 1 14.61 8.31 38.67
CA MET A 1 14.70 9.25 37.53
C MET A 1 13.94 8.63 36.37
N ASP A 2 12.66 8.98 36.26
CA ASP A 2 11.78 8.49 35.22
C ASP A 2 12.16 9.10 33.87
N LYS A 3 12.48 8.25 32.90
CA LYS A 3 12.78 8.68 31.52
C LYS A 3 11.47 9.17 30.88
N PRO A 4 11.47 10.34 30.23
CA PRO A 4 10.28 10.80 29.53
C PRO A 4 9.94 9.82 28.40
N ASN A 5 8.73 9.27 28.44
CA ASN A 5 8.15 8.48 27.37
C ASN A 5 7.81 9.43 26.21
N ILE A 6 8.79 9.68 25.34
CA ILE A 6 8.59 10.42 24.10
C ILE A 6 7.82 9.49 23.16
N LEU A 7 6.50 9.51 23.31
CA LEU A 7 5.57 9.01 22.31
C LEU A 7 5.85 9.82 21.05
N HIS A 8 6.73 9.30 20.19
CA HIS A 8 7.03 9.90 18.90
C HIS A 8 5.69 9.96 18.16
N LYS A 9 5.10 11.16 18.07
CA LYS A 9 4.11 11.47 17.04
C LYS A 9 4.80 11.09 15.74
N SER A 10 4.43 9.94 15.18
CA SER A 10 4.95 9.46 13.91
C SER A 10 4.79 10.62 12.93
N ALA A 11 5.89 11.28 12.57
CA ALA A 11 5.86 12.39 11.64
C ALA A 11 5.14 11.87 10.40
N VAL A 12 3.99 12.46 10.08
CA VAL A 12 3.18 12.06 8.93
C VAL A 12 4.13 12.15 7.74
N HIS A 13 4.44 11.00 7.13
CA HIS A 13 5.43 10.93 6.06
C HIS A 13 5.04 11.98 5.01
N PRO A 14 5.91 12.93 4.62
CA PRO A 14 5.51 14.09 3.81
C PRO A 14 4.80 13.69 2.51
N MET A 15 5.25 12.59 1.91
CA MET A 15 4.64 12.02 0.70
C MET A 15 3.19 11.53 0.91
N LEU A 16 2.77 11.21 2.13
CA LEU A 16 1.43 10.71 2.43
C LEU A 16 0.47 11.82 2.88
N ALA A 17 0.99 12.97 3.32
CA ALA A 17 0.18 14.10 3.78
C ALA A 17 -0.74 14.65 2.66
N ILE A 18 -0.23 14.66 1.44
CA ILE A 18 -0.90 15.16 0.23
C ILE A 18 -1.89 14.18 -0.40
N LEU A 19 -2.00 12.95 0.12
CA LEU A 19 -2.94 11.98 -0.42
C LEU A 19 -4.39 12.39 -0.11
N PRO A 20 -5.34 12.07 -1.00
CA PRO A 20 -6.77 12.16 -0.69
C PRO A 20 -7.15 11.40 0.59
N ASP A 21 -8.12 11.92 1.34
CA ASP A 21 -8.47 11.38 2.66
C ASP A 21 -9.01 9.94 2.60
N TYR A 22 -9.69 9.57 1.51
CA TYR A 22 -10.16 8.20 1.31
C TYR A 22 -9.02 7.18 1.20
N LEU A 23 -7.81 7.60 0.78
CA LEU A 23 -6.61 6.76 0.77
C LEU A 23 -5.94 6.68 2.16
N LYS A 24 -6.14 7.68 3.02
CA LYS A 24 -5.61 7.67 4.38
C LYS A 24 -6.41 6.74 5.29
N ASP A 25 -7.70 6.57 5.01
CA ASP A 25 -8.57 5.65 5.73
C ASP A 25 -8.17 4.18 5.49
N HIS A 26 -7.69 3.53 6.56
CA HIS A 26 -7.29 2.13 6.55
C HIS A 26 -8.46 1.18 6.22
N ASN A 27 -9.71 1.56 6.50
CA ASN A 27 -10.86 0.71 6.17
C ASN A 27 -11.03 0.53 4.66
N ASN A 28 -10.53 1.47 3.86
CA ASN A 28 -10.54 1.37 2.40
C ASN A 28 -9.34 0.60 1.86
N TYR A 29 -8.34 0.29 2.68
CA TYR A 29 -7.05 -0.25 2.24
C TYR A 29 -7.22 -1.52 1.40
N GLU A 30 -7.89 -2.53 1.92
CA GLU A 30 -8.06 -3.81 1.23
C GLU A 30 -8.83 -3.66 -0.09
N LYS A 31 -9.86 -2.82 -0.09
CA LYS A 31 -10.67 -2.52 -1.29
C LYS A 31 -9.82 -1.86 -2.37
N ILE A 32 -9.06 -0.83 -2.02
CA ILE A 32 -8.19 -0.10 -2.95
C ILE A 32 -7.06 -1.00 -3.43
N GLN A 33 -6.43 -1.75 -2.52
CA GLN A 33 -5.33 -2.66 -2.86
C GLN A 33 -5.79 -3.74 -3.84
N ARG A 34 -6.96 -4.34 -3.61
CA ARG A 34 -7.55 -5.31 -4.54
C ARG A 34 -7.83 -4.68 -5.90
N ALA A 35 -8.44 -3.49 -5.94
CA ALA A 35 -8.70 -2.80 -7.21
C ALA A 35 -7.42 -2.51 -8.00
N ILE A 36 -6.33 -2.12 -7.34
CA ILE A 36 -5.01 -1.90 -7.99
C ILE A 36 -4.43 -3.21 -8.53
N LEU A 37 -4.58 -4.33 -7.82
CA LEU A 37 -4.11 -5.64 -8.28
C LEU A 37 -4.94 -6.13 -9.46
N ASP A 38 -6.25 -6.00 -9.39
CA ASP A 38 -7.19 -6.41 -10.45
C ASP A 38 -6.97 -5.61 -11.74
N ALA A 39 -6.63 -4.32 -11.64
CA ALA A 39 -6.30 -3.49 -12.80
C ALA A 39 -5.11 -4.03 -13.61
N GLY A 40 -4.12 -4.62 -12.95
CA GLY A 40 -2.95 -5.22 -13.59
C GLY A 40 -3.04 -6.74 -13.80
N ALA A 41 -4.13 -7.37 -13.35
CA ALA A 41 -4.29 -8.81 -13.46
C ALA A 41 -4.57 -9.22 -14.91
N THR A 42 -3.94 -10.32 -15.32
CA THR A 42 -4.21 -10.97 -16.59
C THR A 42 -4.23 -12.47 -16.40
N ARG A 43 -5.01 -13.17 -17.23
CA ARG A 43 -5.00 -14.63 -17.33
C ARG A 43 -3.90 -15.14 -18.25
N HIS A 44 -3.17 -14.23 -18.89
CA HIS A 44 -2.07 -14.55 -19.78
C HIS A 44 -0.87 -15.05 -18.97
N SER A 45 -0.33 -16.21 -19.35
CA SER A 45 0.79 -16.86 -18.67
C SER A 45 1.97 -17.00 -19.61
N HIS A 46 3.18 -16.88 -19.06
CA HIS A 46 4.44 -17.04 -19.78
C HIS A 46 5.33 -18.02 -19.01
N ASN A 47 6.12 -18.79 -19.75
CA ASN A 47 7.06 -19.74 -19.13
C ASN A 47 8.33 -19.02 -18.68
N GLU A 48 8.75 -17.99 -19.43
CA GLU A 48 9.93 -17.20 -19.12
C GLU A 48 9.62 -15.72 -18.89
N ILE A 49 10.47 -15.08 -18.07
CA ILE A 49 10.37 -13.65 -17.78
C ILE A 49 10.62 -12.81 -19.04
N VAL A 50 11.51 -13.28 -19.93
CA VAL A 50 11.81 -12.58 -21.20
C VAL A 50 10.56 -12.52 -22.07
N GLU A 51 9.82 -13.62 -22.19
CA GLU A 51 8.55 -13.67 -22.92
C GLU A 51 7.50 -12.73 -22.30
N TRP A 52 7.39 -12.72 -20.97
CA TRP A 52 6.49 -11.80 -20.27
C TRP A 52 6.86 -10.33 -20.55
N SER A 53 8.16 -10.00 -20.56
CA SER A 53 8.64 -8.63 -20.79
C SER A 53 8.37 -8.15 -22.22
N ALA A 54 8.46 -9.06 -23.20
CA ALA A 54 8.16 -8.77 -24.60
C ALA A 54 6.65 -8.83 -24.93
N CYS A 55 5.83 -9.38 -24.03
CA CYS A 55 4.40 -9.55 -24.26
C CYS A 55 3.63 -8.22 -24.19
N LYS A 56 3.19 -7.72 -25.35
CA LYS A 56 2.38 -6.49 -25.47
C LYS A 56 1.15 -6.48 -24.56
N HIS A 57 0.46 -7.62 -24.39
CA HIS A 57 -0.73 -7.70 -23.54
C HIS A 57 -0.39 -7.51 -22.06
N CYS A 58 0.65 -8.18 -21.56
CA CYS A 58 1.11 -8.05 -20.18
C CYS A 58 1.66 -6.66 -19.90
N GLN A 59 2.40 -6.07 -20.86
CA GLN A 59 2.89 -4.69 -20.75
C GLN A 59 1.75 -3.67 -20.72
N GLN A 60 0.71 -3.85 -21.56
CA GLN A 60 -0.48 -3.00 -21.52
C GLN A 60 -1.16 -3.08 -20.15
N LYS A 61 -1.28 -4.28 -19.55
CA LYS A 61 -1.87 -4.42 -18.21
C LYS A 61 -1.06 -3.75 -17.11
N GLN A 62 0.28 -3.78 -17.21
CA GLN A 62 1.12 -3.00 -16.29
C GLN A 62 0.93 -1.50 -16.48
N HIS A 63 0.77 -1.03 -17.72
CA HIS A 63 0.44 0.36 -18.00
C HIS A 63 -0.93 0.73 -17.41
N ASP A 64 -1.97 -0.07 -17.64
CA ASP A 64 -3.32 0.14 -17.09
C ASP A 64 -3.29 0.25 -15.56
N ARG A 65 -2.52 -0.61 -14.89
CA ARG A 65 -2.31 -0.55 -13.43
C ARG A 65 -1.61 0.74 -13.00
N ALA A 66 -0.57 1.15 -13.70
CA ALA A 66 0.15 2.39 -13.39
C ALA A 66 -0.75 3.62 -13.58
N GLU A 67 -1.56 3.63 -14.64
CA GLU A 67 -2.53 4.68 -14.90
C GLU A 67 -3.64 4.70 -13.83
N PHE A 68 -4.13 3.53 -13.42
CA PHE A 68 -5.11 3.42 -12.35
C PHE A 68 -4.58 3.97 -11.01
N ILE A 69 -3.33 3.64 -10.66
CA ILE A 69 -2.65 4.22 -9.48
C ILE A 69 -2.60 5.74 -9.58
N ARG A 70 -2.28 6.30 -10.76
CA ARG A 70 -2.29 7.77 -10.95
C ARG A 70 -3.69 8.36 -10.80
N LYS A 71 -4.73 7.71 -11.35
CA LYS A 71 -6.14 8.14 -11.24
C LYS A 71 -6.65 8.13 -9.80
N LEU A 72 -6.12 7.26 -8.95
CA LEU A 72 -6.39 7.27 -7.51
C LEU A 72 -5.73 8.46 -6.77
N GLY A 73 -4.88 9.26 -7.42
CA GLY A 73 -4.23 10.41 -6.80
C GLY A 73 -2.84 10.15 -6.25
N PHE A 74 -2.22 9.01 -6.59
CA PHE A 74 -0.79 8.81 -6.37
C PHE A 74 0.02 9.54 -7.46
N ILE A 75 0.95 10.39 -7.04
CA ILE A 75 1.86 11.14 -7.92
C ILE A 75 2.83 10.19 -8.64
N ASN A 76 3.38 9.23 -7.91
CA ASN A 76 4.38 8.29 -8.42
C ASN A 76 4.34 6.94 -7.68
N GLY A 77 5.04 5.95 -8.25
CA GLY A 77 5.12 4.61 -7.68
C GLY A 77 5.73 4.57 -6.28
N ALA A 78 6.68 5.46 -5.97
CA ALA A 78 7.29 5.52 -4.64
C ALA A 78 6.28 5.93 -3.56
N GLN A 79 5.39 6.89 -3.86
CA GLN A 79 4.31 7.31 -2.96
C GLN A 79 3.32 6.16 -2.71
N TYR A 80 2.97 5.40 -3.75
CA TYR A 80 2.15 4.19 -3.60
C TYR A 80 2.82 3.14 -2.71
N MET A 81 4.13 2.89 -2.91
CA MET A 81 4.86 1.92 -2.08
C MET A 81 4.97 2.36 -0.61
N ALA A 82 5.18 3.66 -0.37
CA ALA A 82 5.17 4.22 0.97
C ALA A 82 3.78 4.07 1.63
N TRP A 83 2.71 4.38 0.89
CA TRP A 83 1.34 4.22 1.35
C TRP A 83 1.04 2.76 1.72
N LYS A 84 1.37 1.82 0.83
CA LYS A 84 1.16 0.39 1.06
C LYS A 84 1.89 -0.08 2.32
N LYS A 85 3.16 0.31 2.49
CA LYS A 85 3.96 -0.04 3.66
C LYS A 85 3.31 0.46 4.97
N VAL A 86 2.83 1.69 4.99
CA VAL A 86 2.16 2.25 6.17
C VAL A 86 0.86 1.53 6.48
N GLN A 87 0.03 1.24 5.47
CA GLN A 87 -1.22 0.52 5.67
C GLN A 87 -0.99 -0.93 6.14
N ASP A 88 -0.01 -1.63 5.58
CA ASP A 88 0.42 -2.96 6.02
C ASP A 88 0.90 -2.94 7.50
N GLN A 89 1.63 -1.90 7.90
CA GLN A 89 2.06 -1.71 9.29
C GLN A 89 0.88 -1.48 10.25
N ILE A 90 -0.08 -0.64 9.88
CA ILE A 90 -1.30 -0.41 10.68
C ILE A 90 -2.07 -1.72 10.87
N GLY A 91 -2.21 -2.52 9.80
CA GLY A 91 -2.89 -3.81 9.85
C GLY A 91 -2.18 -4.83 10.75
N SER A 92 -0.85 -4.87 10.73
CA SER A 92 -0.06 -5.79 11.56
C SER A 92 -0.05 -5.41 13.05
N MET A 93 -0.04 -4.11 13.38
CA MET A 93 -0.09 -3.63 14.76
C MET A 93 -1.41 -4.00 15.47
N LYS A 94 -2.55 -4.04 14.75
CA LYS A 94 -3.84 -4.47 15.32
C LYS A 94 -3.82 -5.91 15.87
N ARG A 95 -2.89 -6.77 15.42
CA ARG A 95 -2.80 -8.17 15.85
C ARG A 95 -2.00 -8.37 17.13
N VAL A 96 -1.24 -7.38 17.60
CA VAL A 96 -0.46 -7.50 18.85
C VAL A 96 -1.30 -7.03 20.03
N ARG A 97 -2.35 -7.78 20.38
CA ARG A 97 -2.91 -7.71 21.75
C ARG A 97 -1.92 -8.41 22.67
N LEU A 98 -1.03 -7.65 23.30
CA LEU A 98 -0.20 -8.16 24.40
C LEU A 98 -1.13 -8.48 25.57
N SER A 99 -1.61 -9.73 25.63
CA SER A 99 -2.44 -10.25 26.74
C SER A 99 -1.76 -10.12 28.10
N LYS A 100 -0.45 -9.90 28.13
CA LYS A 100 0.38 -9.84 29.34
C LYS A 100 0.18 -8.58 30.22
N TYR A 101 -0.53 -7.55 29.75
CA TYR A 101 -0.70 -6.28 30.49
C TYR A 101 -2.15 -5.90 30.81
N ASN A 102 -3.14 -6.68 30.38
CA ASN A 102 -4.56 -6.46 30.69
C ASN A 102 -5.04 -7.36 31.83
N SER A 103 -4.28 -7.41 32.92
CA SER A 103 -4.74 -7.95 34.19
C SER A 103 -5.08 -6.81 35.13
N LYS A 104 -6.36 -6.47 35.20
CA LYS A 104 -7.03 -5.99 36.41
C LYS A 104 -8.52 -6.25 36.29
#